data_AF-A0A1W9JGE2-F1
#
_entry.id   AF-A0A1W9JGE2-F1
#
_cell.length_a   1.000
_cell.length_b   1.000
_cell.length_c   1.000
_cell.angle_alpha   90.00
_cell.angle_beta   90.00
_cell.angle_gamma   90.00
#
_symmetry.space_group_name_H-M   'P 1'
#
loop_
_entity.id
_entity.type
_entity.pdbx_description
1 polymer ?
#
loop_
_entity_poly.entity_id
_entity_poly.type
_entity_poly.pdbx_seq_one_letter_code
_entity_poly.pdbx_strand_id
1 'polypeptide(L)'
;MSENDEIGDDWAAAMNEQADAEADWGDALKEQASAAKSSQQGFATAEFPEFSDQKSKNSGPSSDEVKLDVILDVPVTVSLEIGRTKINIRNLLQLNQGSVVELDRFAGEPMDVLVNGTLVAHGEVVVVNDKFGIRLTDIISPSERVRKLG
;
A
#
# COMPACT_ATOMS: atom_id res chain seq x y z
N MET A 1 -5.96 72.25 -8.99
CA MET A 1 -5.73 72.05 -7.54
C MET A 1 -6.17 70.63 -7.26
N SER A 2 -5.25 69.86 -6.70
CA SER A 2 -5.10 68.41 -6.86
C SER A 2 -6.14 67.59 -6.10
N GLU A 3 -6.78 66.65 -6.80
CA GLU A 3 -7.56 65.51 -6.28
C GLU A 3 -6.65 64.50 -5.54
N ASN A 4 -6.04 64.90 -4.41
CA ASN A 4 -5.18 63.99 -3.63
C ASN A 4 -5.49 63.93 -2.13
N ASP A 5 -6.66 64.42 -1.70
CA ASP A 5 -7.08 64.40 -0.28
C ASP A 5 -8.18 63.36 0.04
N GLU A 6 -8.80 62.69 -0.94
CA GLU A 6 -9.93 61.76 -0.68
C GLU A 6 -9.54 60.30 -0.38
N ILE A 7 -8.27 59.88 -0.58
CA ILE A 7 -7.85 58.48 -0.40
C ILE A 7 -7.42 58.19 1.06
N GLY A 8 -7.10 59.22 1.85
CA GLY A 8 -6.67 59.06 3.24
C GLY A 8 -7.80 58.70 4.22
N ASP A 9 -9.01 59.21 3.98
CA ASP A 9 -10.13 59.07 4.91
C ASP A 9 -10.79 57.68 4.86
N ASP A 10 -10.79 57.03 3.69
CA ASP A 10 -11.38 55.69 3.51
C ASP A 10 -10.54 54.58 4.17
N TRP A 11 -9.22 54.77 4.28
CA TRP A 11 -8.31 53.88 5.01
C TRP A 11 -8.36 54.09 6.52
N ALA A 12 -8.63 55.32 6.98
CA ALA A 12 -8.77 55.63 8.40
C ALA A 12 -10.06 55.04 8.98
N ALA A 13 -11.16 55.06 8.23
CA ALA A 13 -12.44 54.50 8.66
C ALA A 13 -12.41 52.97 8.83
N ALA A 14 -11.77 52.23 7.92
CA ALA A 14 -11.68 50.77 7.98
C ALA A 14 -10.84 50.24 9.15
N MET A 15 -9.83 51.00 9.59
CA MET A 15 -9.00 50.65 10.76
C MET A 15 -9.74 50.87 12.10
N ASN A 16 -10.62 51.87 12.17
CA ASN A 16 -11.41 52.11 13.37
C ASN A 16 -12.48 51.02 13.58
N GLU A 17 -13.02 50.46 12.49
CA GLU A 17 -14.02 49.38 12.55
C GLU A 17 -13.43 48.03 13.02
N GLN A 18 -12.13 47.79 12.77
CA GLN A 18 -11.41 46.63 13.34
C GLN A 18 -11.11 46.78 14.83
N ALA A 19 -10.86 48.00 15.31
CA ALA A 19 -10.56 48.26 16.72
C ALA A 19 -11.79 48.04 17.64
N ASP A 20 -12.99 48.38 17.17
CA ASP A 20 -14.24 48.15 17.91
C ASP A 20 -14.59 46.64 17.98
N ALA A 21 -14.22 45.86 16.98
CA ALA A 21 -14.42 44.41 16.97
C ALA A 21 -13.45 43.67 17.91
N GLU A 22 -12.23 44.15 18.13
CA GLU A 22 -11.26 43.54 19.07
C GLU A 22 -11.60 43.77 20.54
N ALA A 23 -12.37 44.82 20.86
CA ALA A 23 -12.80 45.14 22.22
C ALA A 23 -13.86 44.17 22.78
N ASP A 24 -14.75 43.64 21.92
CA ASP A 24 -15.85 42.74 22.32
C ASP A 24 -15.35 41.33 22.74
N TRP A 25 -14.22 40.89 22.19
CA TRP A 25 -13.58 39.63 22.61
C TRP A 25 -12.82 39.74 23.94
N GLY A 26 -12.44 40.96 24.34
CA GLY A 26 -11.66 41.21 25.56
C GLY A 26 -12.46 41.15 26.86
N ASP A 27 -13.74 41.55 26.82
CA ASP A 27 -14.60 41.55 28.00
C ASP A 27 -15.27 40.19 28.26
N ALA A 28 -15.59 39.41 27.22
CA ALA A 28 -16.09 38.04 27.36
C ALA A 28 -15.08 37.09 28.05
N LEU A 29 -13.78 37.29 27.80
CA LEU A 29 -12.72 36.48 28.42
C LEU A 29 -12.51 36.80 29.91
N LYS A 30 -12.75 38.06 30.31
CA LYS A 30 -12.65 38.49 31.72
C LYS A 30 -13.78 37.92 32.58
N GLU A 31 -14.97 37.75 32.01
CA GLU A 31 -16.12 37.18 32.73
C GLU A 31 -15.88 35.71 33.07
N GLN A 32 -15.33 34.93 32.13
CA GLN A 32 -14.99 33.52 32.34
C GLN A 32 -13.85 33.30 33.36
N ALA A 33 -12.93 34.28 33.51
CA ALA A 33 -11.85 34.23 34.49
C ALA A 33 -12.32 34.46 35.94
N SER A 34 -13.45 35.15 36.12
CA SER A 34 -14.01 35.46 37.44
C SER A 34 -14.85 34.32 38.04
N ALA A 35 -15.38 33.42 37.20
CA ALA A 35 -16.16 32.25 37.62
C ALA A 35 -15.29 31.09 38.16
N ALA A 36 -13.96 31.15 38.00
CA ALA A 36 -13.03 30.10 38.43
C ALA A 36 -12.44 30.29 39.85
N LYS A 37 -12.84 31.34 40.59
CA LYS A 37 -12.25 31.70 41.90
C LYS A 37 -13.04 31.28 43.15
N SER A 38 -13.98 30.34 43.04
CA SER A 38 -14.66 29.78 44.22
C SER A 38 -14.74 28.26 44.19
N SER A 39 -13.66 27.59 44.63
CA SER A 39 -13.72 26.28 45.32
C SER A 39 -12.31 25.78 45.65
N GLN A 40 -11.65 26.44 46.60
CA GLN A 40 -10.56 25.79 47.35
C GLN A 40 -11.18 25.01 48.52
N GLN A 41 -11.44 23.72 48.28
CA GLN A 41 -11.59 22.72 49.33
C GLN A 41 -10.61 21.59 49.02
N GLY A 42 -9.63 21.43 49.91
CA GLY A 42 -8.47 20.58 49.71
C GLY A 42 -8.84 19.10 49.61
N PHE A 43 -8.37 18.49 48.53
CA PHE A 43 -8.16 17.06 48.43
C PHE A 43 -6.72 16.85 47.97
N ALA A 44 -5.98 16.02 48.69
CA ALA A 44 -4.61 15.67 48.33
C ALA A 44 -4.64 14.81 47.06
N THR A 45 -4.15 15.36 45.96
CA THR A 45 -3.92 14.62 44.71
C THR A 45 -2.73 13.69 44.92
N ALA A 46 -2.96 12.38 44.80
CA ALA A 46 -1.85 11.41 44.72
C ALA A 46 -1.11 11.62 43.40
N GLU A 47 0.20 11.87 43.47
CA GLU A 47 1.07 11.97 42.29
C GLU A 47 1.12 10.61 41.59
N PHE A 48 0.51 10.53 40.41
CA PHE A 48 0.76 9.46 39.47
C PHE A 48 2.12 9.74 38.82
N PRO A 49 3.02 8.75 38.70
CA PRO A 49 4.22 8.93 37.89
C PRO A 49 3.78 9.22 36.45
N GLU A 50 4.13 10.39 35.95
CA GLU A 50 4.01 10.74 34.53
C GLU A 50 4.70 9.63 33.73
N PHE A 51 3.89 8.82 33.05
CA PHE A 51 4.39 7.99 31.98
C PHE A 51 4.80 8.97 30.88
N SER A 52 6.06 9.39 30.91
CA SER A 52 6.68 10.16 29.84
C SER A 52 6.34 9.44 28.54
N ASP A 53 5.65 10.14 27.65
CA ASP A 53 5.46 9.77 26.25
C ASP A 53 6.84 9.51 25.63
N GLN A 54 7.32 8.30 25.84
CA GLN A 54 8.46 7.76 25.15
C GLN A 54 7.92 7.49 23.76
N LYS A 55 7.92 8.56 22.95
CA LYS A 55 7.92 8.49 21.49
C LYS A 55 9.08 7.57 21.14
N SER A 56 8.77 6.29 21.12
CA SER A 56 9.57 5.23 20.57
C SER A 56 9.67 5.55 19.08
N LYS A 57 10.63 6.42 18.73
CA LYS A 57 11.36 6.34 17.48
C LYS A 57 12.25 5.10 17.54
N ASN A 58 11.64 3.96 17.81
CA ASN A 58 12.21 2.68 17.49
C ASN A 58 11.69 2.37 16.09
N SER A 59 12.31 2.98 15.08
CA SER A 59 12.41 2.37 13.76
C SER A 59 13.35 1.16 13.90
N GLY A 60 12.90 0.17 14.68
CA GLY A 60 13.44 -1.18 14.55
C GLY A 60 13.06 -1.69 13.17
N PRO A 61 13.86 -2.59 12.58
CA PRO A 61 13.50 -3.24 11.32
C PRO A 61 12.07 -3.76 11.47
N SER A 62 11.23 -3.41 10.51
CA SER A 62 9.82 -3.70 10.58
C SER A 62 9.65 -5.20 10.85
N SER A 63 8.84 -5.56 11.85
CA SER A 63 8.57 -6.97 12.17
C SER A 63 7.91 -7.75 11.03
N ASP A 64 7.61 -7.09 9.92
CA ASP A 64 7.18 -7.68 8.65
C ASP A 64 8.36 -8.11 7.77
N GLU A 65 9.50 -7.39 7.76
CA GLU A 65 10.69 -7.75 6.98
C GLU A 65 11.30 -9.08 7.43
N VAL A 66 11.38 -9.32 8.74
CA VAL A 66 11.97 -10.56 9.30
C VAL A 66 11.08 -11.80 9.04
N LYS A 67 9.77 -11.62 8.82
CA LYS A 67 8.85 -12.72 8.51
C LYS A 67 8.90 -13.15 7.05
N LEU A 68 9.26 -12.25 6.15
CA LEU A 68 9.41 -12.56 4.73
C LEU A 68 10.66 -13.43 4.49
N ASP A 69 11.77 -13.14 5.17
CA ASP A 69 13.04 -13.87 5.03
C ASP A 69 12.88 -15.39 5.27
N VAL A 70 12.07 -15.76 6.27
CA VAL A 70 11.77 -17.18 6.59
C VAL A 70 10.90 -17.87 5.51
N ILE A 71 10.11 -17.11 4.74
CA ILE A 71 9.24 -17.66 3.68
C ILE A 71 10.01 -17.82 2.35
N LEU A 72 11.14 -17.13 2.18
CA LEU A 72 11.92 -17.17 0.92
C LEU A 72 12.47 -18.57 0.60
N ASP A 73 12.71 -19.41 1.61
CA ASP A 73 13.31 -20.74 1.45
C ASP A 73 12.27 -21.86 1.21
N VAL A 74 10.99 -21.52 1.04
CA VAL A 74 9.95 -22.53 0.79
C VAL A 74 10.10 -23.08 -0.65
N PRO A 75 10.29 -24.40 -0.83
CA PRO A 75 10.40 -24.98 -2.17
C PRO A 75 9.07 -24.89 -2.91
N VAL A 76 9.10 -24.44 -4.16
CA VAL A 76 7.93 -24.36 -5.04
C VAL A 76 8.13 -25.20 -6.31
N THR A 77 7.04 -25.76 -6.84
CA THR A 77 7.09 -26.49 -8.11
C THR A 77 6.85 -25.54 -9.26
N VAL A 78 7.82 -25.47 -10.18
CA VAL A 78 7.71 -24.72 -11.43
C VAL A 78 7.44 -25.70 -12.56
N SER A 79 6.38 -25.47 -13.31
CA SER A 79 5.96 -26.29 -14.45
C SER A 79 5.92 -25.44 -15.70
N LEU A 80 6.28 -26.03 -16.83
CA LEU A 80 6.15 -25.42 -18.14
C LEU A 80 5.05 -26.14 -18.92
N GLU A 81 4.09 -25.40 -19.44
CA GLU A 81 2.99 -25.94 -20.24
C GLU A 81 3.09 -25.50 -21.70
N ILE A 82 3.13 -26.49 -22.60
CA ILE A 82 3.03 -26.26 -24.06
C ILE A 82 1.64 -25.76 -24.42
N GLY A 83 0.61 -26.35 -23.84
CA GLY A 83 -0.77 -26.01 -24.14
C GLY A 83 -1.74 -26.95 -23.43
N ARG A 84 -3.01 -26.56 -23.48
CA ARG A 84 -4.13 -27.34 -22.94
C ARG A 84 -5.10 -27.63 -24.07
N THR A 85 -5.90 -28.68 -23.91
CA THR A 85 -7.08 -28.89 -24.73
C THR A 85 -8.15 -29.61 -23.92
N LYS A 86 -9.40 -29.54 -24.36
CA LYS A 86 -10.53 -30.25 -23.75
C LYS A 86 -10.94 -31.39 -24.66
N ILE A 87 -10.90 -32.61 -24.14
CA ILE A 87 -11.41 -33.80 -24.82
C ILE A 87 -12.51 -34.46 -24.01
N ASN A 88 -13.48 -35.05 -24.70
CA ASN A 88 -14.53 -35.83 -24.05
C ASN A 88 -13.95 -37.10 -23.41
N ILE A 89 -14.53 -37.54 -22.30
CA ILE A 89 -14.12 -38.76 -21.57
C ILE A 89 -14.04 -39.98 -22.52
N ARG A 90 -14.98 -40.09 -23.47
CA ARG A 90 -14.96 -41.14 -24.50
C ARG A 90 -13.67 -41.14 -25.32
N ASN A 91 -13.21 -39.97 -25.77
CA ASN A 91 -12.01 -39.85 -26.60
C ASN A 91 -10.77 -40.10 -25.76
N LEU A 92 -10.75 -39.65 -24.50
CA LEU A 92 -9.65 -39.92 -23.56
C LEU A 92 -9.44 -41.41 -23.32
N LEU A 93 -10.51 -42.19 -23.16
CA LEU A 93 -10.45 -43.65 -22.98
C LEU A 93 -10.02 -44.41 -24.25
N GLN A 94 -10.08 -43.76 -25.42
CA GLN A 94 -9.66 -44.34 -26.71
C GLN A 94 -8.19 -44.02 -27.06
N LEU A 95 -7.52 -43.18 -26.28
CA LEU A 95 -6.12 -42.84 -26.50
C LEU A 95 -5.25 -44.09 -26.28
N ASN A 96 -4.38 -44.35 -27.25
CA ASN A 96 -3.43 -45.45 -27.24
C ASN A 96 -2.04 -44.92 -27.58
N GLN A 97 -1.03 -45.80 -27.48
CA GLN A 97 0.31 -45.46 -27.93
C GLN A 97 0.28 -45.03 -29.40
N GLY A 98 0.83 -43.85 -29.68
CA GLY A 98 0.83 -43.24 -31.01
C GLY A 98 -0.36 -42.33 -31.32
N SER A 99 -1.34 -42.20 -30.42
CA SER A 99 -2.39 -41.18 -30.56
C SER A 99 -1.78 -39.78 -30.49
N VAL A 100 -2.19 -38.90 -31.41
CA VAL A 100 -1.82 -37.49 -31.44
C VAL A 100 -3.01 -36.67 -30.95
N VAL A 101 -2.76 -35.77 -29.99
CA VAL A 101 -3.77 -34.85 -29.45
C VAL A 101 -3.38 -33.43 -29.82
N GLU A 102 -4.27 -32.75 -30.53
CA GLU A 102 -4.09 -31.34 -30.88
C GLU A 102 -4.31 -30.46 -29.64
N LEU A 103 -3.49 -29.43 -29.48
CA LEU A 103 -3.57 -28.48 -28.37
C LEU A 103 -4.17 -27.16 -28.85
N ASP A 104 -4.75 -26.37 -27.95
CA ASP A 104 -5.43 -25.11 -28.29
C ASP A 104 -4.44 -23.95 -28.56
N ARG A 105 -3.12 -24.22 -28.64
CA ARG A 105 -2.05 -23.21 -28.80
C ARG A 105 -1.36 -23.33 -30.16
N PHE A 106 -1.04 -22.19 -30.77
CA PHE A 106 -0.33 -22.14 -32.04
C PHE A 106 1.18 -22.39 -31.89
N ALA A 107 1.79 -22.98 -32.92
CA ALA A 107 3.23 -23.20 -32.95
C ALA A 107 3.99 -21.86 -33.01
N GLY A 108 5.04 -21.74 -32.19
CA GLY A 108 5.89 -20.54 -32.14
C GLY A 108 5.48 -19.51 -31.09
N GLU A 109 4.33 -19.68 -30.43
CA GLU A 109 3.99 -18.87 -29.26
C GLU A 109 4.84 -19.26 -28.04
N PRO A 110 5.19 -18.30 -27.17
CA PRO A 110 5.88 -18.63 -25.93
C PRO A 110 5.00 -19.52 -25.05
N MET A 111 5.64 -20.37 -24.26
CA MET A 111 5.01 -21.37 -23.40
C MET A 111 4.72 -20.77 -22.02
N ASP A 112 3.69 -21.29 -21.36
CA ASP A 112 3.27 -20.80 -20.05
C ASP A 112 4.17 -21.39 -18.97
N VAL A 113 4.67 -20.53 -18.08
CA VAL A 113 5.42 -20.93 -16.89
C VAL A 113 4.51 -20.74 -15.68
N LEU A 114 4.20 -21.86 -15.04
CA LEU A 114 3.32 -21.92 -13.88
C LEU A 114 4.12 -22.25 -12.63
N VAL A 115 3.74 -21.64 -11.52
CA VAL A 115 4.24 -21.99 -10.19
C VAL A 115 3.05 -22.41 -9.36
N ASN A 116 3.07 -23.64 -8.84
CA ASN A 116 1.94 -24.24 -8.12
C ASN A 116 0.59 -24.15 -8.88
N GLY A 117 0.63 -24.19 -10.22
CA GLY A 117 -0.56 -24.09 -11.08
C GLY A 117 -0.99 -22.66 -11.42
N THR A 118 -0.28 -21.65 -10.95
CA THR A 118 -0.56 -20.23 -11.24
C THR A 118 0.39 -19.69 -12.30
N LEU A 119 -0.14 -19.05 -13.36
CA LEU A 119 0.65 -18.40 -14.41
C LEU A 119 1.45 -17.21 -13.84
N VAL A 120 2.77 -17.28 -13.95
CA VAL A 120 3.70 -16.24 -13.47
C VAL A 120 4.57 -15.65 -14.57
N ALA A 121 4.80 -16.38 -15.66
CA ALA A 121 5.69 -15.97 -16.73
C ALA A 121 5.36 -16.67 -18.05
N HIS A 122 5.92 -16.16 -19.13
CA HIS A 122 6.00 -16.80 -20.43
C HIS A 122 7.48 -17.09 -20.74
N GLY A 123 7.74 -18.15 -21.49
CA GLY A 123 9.11 -18.50 -21.84
C GLY A 123 9.22 -19.45 -23.02
N GLU A 124 10.45 -19.64 -23.48
CA GLU A 124 10.80 -20.57 -24.55
C GLU A 124 11.71 -21.68 -24.03
N VAL A 125 11.57 -22.88 -24.58
CA VAL A 125 12.45 -24.00 -24.26
C VAL A 125 13.77 -23.81 -24.96
N VAL A 126 14.84 -23.85 -24.19
CA VAL A 126 16.22 -23.78 -24.68
C VAL A 126 16.97 -25.03 -24.25
N VAL A 127 18.04 -25.37 -24.96
CA VAL A 127 18.95 -26.45 -24.55
C VAL A 127 20.26 -25.83 -24.11
N VAL A 128 20.71 -26.17 -22.89
CA VAL A 128 21.97 -25.70 -22.31
C VAL A 128 22.70 -26.91 -21.74
N ASN A 129 23.90 -27.20 -22.24
CA ASN A 129 24.71 -28.35 -21.82
C ASN A 129 23.94 -29.69 -21.91
N ASP A 130 23.29 -29.94 -23.06
CA ASP A 130 22.44 -31.12 -23.31
C ASP A 130 21.26 -31.31 -22.34
N LYS A 131 20.91 -30.26 -21.58
CA LYS A 131 19.76 -30.24 -20.69
C LYS A 131 18.73 -29.23 -21.18
N PHE A 132 17.46 -29.56 -20.99
CA PHE A 132 16.38 -28.61 -21.20
C PHE A 132 16.46 -27.49 -20.15
N GLY A 133 16.23 -26.26 -20.61
CA GLY A 133 16.09 -25.07 -19.81
C GLY A 133 14.95 -24.20 -20.34
N ILE A 134 14.63 -23.15 -19.60
CA ILE A 134 13.55 -22.22 -19.94
C ILE A 134 14.16 -20.82 -19.95
N ARG A 135 14.04 -20.11 -21.07
CA ARG A 135 14.33 -18.69 -21.15
C ARG A 135 13.03 -17.93 -20.97
N LEU A 136 12.95 -17.10 -19.93
CA LEU A 136 11.77 -16.30 -19.65
C LEU A 136 11.73 -15.12 -20.63
N THR A 137 10.61 -14.95 -21.32
CA THR A 137 10.36 -13.84 -22.26
C THR A 137 9.61 -12.71 -21.57
N ASP A 138 8.66 -13.04 -20.70
CA ASP A 138 7.86 -12.10 -19.91
C ASP A 138 7.59 -12.66 -18.52
N ILE A 139 7.57 -11.81 -17.49
CA ILE A 139 7.41 -12.24 -16.10
C ILE A 139 6.75 -11.16 -15.24
N ILE A 140 5.80 -11.57 -14.40
CA ILE A 140 5.13 -10.68 -13.46
C ILE A 140 6.08 -10.23 -12.35
N SER A 141 5.75 -9.11 -11.70
CA SER A 141 6.60 -8.51 -10.68
C SER A 141 6.78 -9.43 -9.46
N PRO A 142 7.91 -9.35 -8.73
CA PRO A 142 8.13 -10.18 -7.54
C PRO A 142 7.00 -10.07 -6.50
N SER A 143 6.49 -8.85 -6.27
CA SER A 143 5.38 -8.59 -5.33
C SER A 143 4.08 -9.28 -5.76
N GLU A 144 3.79 -9.32 -7.06
CA GLU A 144 2.62 -10.03 -7.60
C GLU A 144 2.78 -11.55 -7.50
N ARG A 145 4.00 -12.08 -7.68
CA ARG A 145 4.27 -13.51 -7.50
C ARG A 145 3.95 -13.96 -6.07
N VAL A 146 4.42 -13.22 -5.07
CA VAL A 146 4.15 -13.54 -3.66
C VAL A 146 2.64 -13.50 -3.38
N ARG A 147 1.92 -12.49 -3.89
CA ARG A 147 0.46 -12.40 -3.76
C ARG A 147 -0.32 -13.50 -4.48
N LYS A 148 0.22 -14.05 -5.56
CA LYS A 148 -0.42 -15.13 -6.32
C LYS A 148 -0.15 -16.52 -5.74
N LEU A 149 0.81 -16.63 -4.81
CA LEU A 149 1.24 -17.87 -4.18
C LEU A 149 0.78 -18.02 -2.72
N GLY A 150 0.47 -16.91 -2.03
CA GLY A 150 -0.13 -16.89 -0.70
C GLY A 150 -1.63 -16.63 -0.76
#